data_AF-A0A822EY58-F1
#
_entry.id   AF-A0A822EY58-F1
#
_cell.length_a   1.000
_cell.length_b   1.000
_cell.length_c   1.000
_cell.angle_alpha   90.00
_cell.angle_beta   90.00
_cell.angle_gamma   90.00
#
_symmetry.space_group_name_H-M   'P 1'
#
loop_
_entity.id
_entity.type
_entity.pdbx_description
1 polymer ?
#
loop_
_entity_poly.entity_id
_entity_poly.type
_entity_poly.pdbx_seq_one_letter_code
_entity_poly.pdbx_strand_id
1 'polypeptide(L)'
;FTKVYHKPSYEPYFLPFTSVHPVHMKINIPYTMLIRAIKYCSTFETYVKEREKLRMALLLNKYPGEFIEKQFSRVFQKHNLIEPLSTSNYITLREKLIYLGTNEKMPFDYRSTMFIHFTYCLNMKTLPAKFHALWNKYFNCPN
;
A
#
# COMPACT_ATOMS: atom_id res chain seq x y z
N PHE A 1 0.40 23.07 9.32
CA PHE A 1 1.00 21.85 9.91
C PHE A 1 0.07 20.66 9.64
N THR A 2 0.52 19.63 8.89
CA THR A 2 -0.30 18.46 8.50
C THR A 2 0.14 17.20 9.26
N LYS A 3 -0.82 16.33 9.59
CA LYS A 3 -0.63 15.02 10.22
C LYS A 3 -1.48 13.98 9.50
N VAL A 4 -1.26 12.68 9.77
CA VAL A 4 -2.17 11.63 9.31
C VAL A 4 -3.57 11.91 9.87
N TYR A 5 -4.56 12.03 8.98
CA TYR A 5 -5.95 12.19 9.39
C TYR A 5 -6.51 10.83 9.81
N HIS A 6 -6.96 10.76 11.06
CA HIS A 6 -7.69 9.62 11.62
C HIS A 6 -9.14 10.06 11.80
N LYS A 7 -10.08 9.25 11.30
CA LYS A 7 -11.51 9.50 11.53
C LYS A 7 -11.80 9.44 13.05
N PRO A 8 -12.82 10.15 13.57
CA PRO A 8 -13.18 10.05 14.98
C PRO A 8 -13.49 8.62 15.44
N SER A 9 -14.03 7.79 14.54
CA SER A 9 -14.29 6.37 14.73
C SER A 9 -13.10 5.47 14.36
N TYR A 10 -11.89 6.03 14.27
CA TYR A 10 -10.71 5.26 13.91
C TYR A 10 -10.37 4.31 15.05
N GLU A 11 -10.41 3.03 14.76
CA GLU A 11 -9.93 2.00 15.66
C GLU A 11 -8.52 1.56 15.23
N PRO A 12 -7.64 1.22 16.17
CA PRO A 12 -6.28 0.78 15.87
C PRO A 12 -6.23 -0.66 15.33
N TYR A 13 -7.27 -1.13 14.63
CA TYR A 13 -7.36 -2.48 14.10
C TYR A 13 -6.83 -2.52 12.67
N PHE A 14 -5.77 -3.27 12.49
CA PHE A 14 -5.27 -3.71 11.19
C PHE A 14 -5.67 -5.16 10.98
N LEU A 15 -5.37 -5.68 9.79
CA LEU A 15 -5.46 -7.12 9.56
C LEU A 15 -4.57 -7.86 10.57
N PRO A 16 -5.11 -8.73 11.44
CA PRO A 16 -4.32 -9.43 12.44
C PRO A 16 -3.25 -10.32 11.81
N PHE A 17 -2.09 -10.41 12.45
CA PHE A 17 -0.95 -11.18 11.92
C PHE A 17 -1.27 -12.68 11.78
N THR A 18 -2.09 -13.21 12.69
CA THR A 18 -2.53 -14.61 12.75
C THR A 18 -3.66 -14.95 11.77
N SER A 19 -4.18 -13.98 11.03
CA SER A 19 -5.25 -14.23 10.07
C SER A 19 -4.81 -15.10 8.88
N VAL A 20 -5.76 -15.81 8.25
CA VAL A 20 -5.56 -16.73 7.11
C VAL A 20 -5.22 -16.00 5.80
N HIS A 21 -5.12 -14.68 5.84
CA HIS A 21 -4.87 -13.87 4.65
C HIS A 21 -3.45 -14.10 4.11
N PRO A 22 -3.25 -13.89 2.80
CA PRO A 22 -1.95 -14.03 2.17
C PRO A 22 -0.85 -13.26 2.90
N VAL A 23 0.30 -13.91 3.08
CA VAL A 23 1.43 -13.37 3.83
C VAL A 23 1.89 -12.01 3.29
N HIS A 24 1.91 -11.84 1.97
CA HIS A 24 2.34 -10.58 1.35
C HIS A 24 1.48 -9.38 1.77
N MET A 25 0.18 -9.56 2.05
CA MET A 25 -0.70 -8.48 2.50
C MET A 25 -0.30 -8.03 3.90
N LYS A 26 -0.11 -8.99 4.81
CA LYS A 26 0.33 -8.73 6.20
C LYS A 26 1.71 -8.07 6.23
N ILE A 27 2.64 -8.54 5.39
CA ILE A 27 3.98 -7.94 5.28
C ILE A 27 3.93 -6.48 4.87
N ASN A 28 3.04 -6.14 3.94
CA ASN A 28 2.99 -4.78 3.37
C ASN A 28 2.34 -3.76 4.30
N ILE A 29 1.57 -4.16 5.31
CA ILE A 29 0.86 -3.23 6.20
C ILE A 29 1.85 -2.33 6.97
N PRO A 30 2.81 -2.83 7.77
CA PRO A 30 3.74 -1.98 8.50
C PRO A 30 4.54 -1.05 7.59
N TYR A 31 5.03 -1.60 6.47
CA TYR A 31 5.81 -0.87 5.47
C TYR A 31 5.03 0.31 4.88
N THR A 32 3.80 0.05 4.43
CA THR A 32 2.96 1.06 3.75
C THR A 32 2.50 2.13 4.73
N MET A 33 2.15 1.74 5.96
CA MET A 33 1.71 2.69 6.98
C MET A 33 2.84 3.64 7.40
N LEU A 34 4.07 3.14 7.56
CA LEU A 34 5.20 4.01 7.88
C LEU A 34 5.49 5.02 6.76
N ILE A 35 5.44 4.59 5.49
CA ILE A 35 5.57 5.51 4.35
C ILE A 35 4.51 6.60 4.39
N ARG A 36 3.25 6.25 4.68
CA ARG A 36 2.15 7.23 4.79
C ARG A 36 2.38 8.21 5.94
N ALA A 37 2.86 7.74 7.09
CA ALA A 37 3.21 8.59 8.22
C ALA A 37 4.25 9.64 7.81
N ILE A 38 5.34 9.23 7.15
CA ILE A 38 6.39 10.16 6.68
C ILE A 38 5.83 11.15 5.66
N LYS A 39 5.02 10.69 4.69
CA LYS A 39 4.45 11.57 3.66
C LYS A 39 3.49 12.61 4.21
N TYR A 40 2.65 12.25 5.18
CA TYR A 40 1.58 13.13 5.65
C TYR A 40 1.96 14.02 6.83
N CYS A 41 2.89 13.61 7.69
CA CYS A 41 3.35 14.44 8.80
C CYS A 41 4.31 15.53 8.30
N SER A 42 3.99 16.82 8.50
CA SER A 42 4.86 17.91 8.04
C SER A 42 6.13 18.09 8.88
N THR A 43 6.13 17.64 10.14
CA THR A 43 7.24 17.85 11.07
C THR A 43 7.72 16.52 11.64
N PHE A 44 9.00 16.49 12.01
CA PHE A 44 9.60 15.30 12.61
C PHE A 44 8.89 14.87 13.91
N GLU A 45 8.55 15.82 14.79
CA GLU A 45 7.87 15.52 16.06
C GLU A 45 6.54 14.77 15.85
N THR A 46 5.76 15.20 14.85
CA THR A 46 4.47 14.57 14.59
C THR A 46 4.58 13.26 13.85
N TYR A 47 5.62 13.09 13.04
CA TYR A 47 6.01 11.79 12.53
C TYR A 47 6.37 10.83 13.66
N VAL A 48 7.17 11.24 14.64
CA VAL A 48 7.54 10.40 15.79
C VAL A 48 6.29 9.96 16.56
N LYS A 49 5.39 10.90 16.89
CA LYS A 49 4.12 10.58 17.54
C LYS A 49 3.28 9.59 16.73
N GLU A 50 3.23 9.75 15.41
CA GLU A 50 2.47 8.87 14.52
C GLU A 50 3.12 7.49 14.37
N ARG A 51 4.45 7.42 14.31
CA ARG A 51 5.22 6.16 14.30
C ARG A 51 4.94 5.34 15.55
N GLU A 52 4.94 5.97 16.72
CA GLU A 52 4.66 5.26 17.98
C GLU A 52 3.21 4.75 18.03
N LYS A 53 2.23 5.56 17.59
CA LYS A 53 0.84 5.10 17.44
C LYS A 53 0.74 3.90 16.51
N LEU A 54 1.40 3.95 15.36
CA LEU A 54 1.43 2.86 14.41
C LEU A 54 2.04 1.60 15.01
N ARG A 55 3.18 1.72 15.70
CA ARG A 55 3.84 0.60 16.38
C ARG A 55 2.90 -0.04 17.40
N MET A 56 2.24 0.77 18.24
CA MET A 56 1.28 0.29 19.23
C MET A 56 0.09 -0.43 18.57
N ALA A 57 -0.48 0.15 17.51
CA ALA A 57 -1.56 -0.49 16.78
C ALA A 57 -1.12 -1.84 16.16
N LEU A 58 0.07 -1.92 15.56
CA LEU A 58 0.58 -3.19 15.01
C LEU A 58 0.78 -4.27 16.09
N LEU A 59 1.30 -3.90 17.26
CA LEU A 59 1.43 -4.80 18.41
C LEU A 59 0.07 -5.32 18.90
N LEU A 60 -0.95 -4.45 18.98
CA LEU A 60 -2.32 -4.83 19.31
C LEU A 60 -2.88 -5.86 18.33
N ASN A 61 -2.52 -5.75 17.04
CA ASN A 61 -2.87 -6.70 15.97
C ASN A 61 -1.95 -7.92 15.88
N LYS A 62 -1.19 -8.20 16.95
CA LYS A 62 -0.33 -9.38 17.12
C LYS A 62 0.83 -9.49 16.14
N TYR A 63 1.28 -8.37 15.57
CA TYR A 63 2.52 -8.35 14.78
C TYR A 63 3.73 -8.51 15.72
N PRO A 64 4.69 -9.40 15.42
CA PRO A 64 5.92 -9.53 16.22
C PRO A 64 6.73 -8.24 16.20
N GLY A 65 7.28 -7.82 17.35
CA GLY A 65 8.03 -6.57 17.47
C GLY A 65 9.23 -6.49 16.52
N GLU A 66 10.04 -7.55 16.44
CA GLU A 66 11.17 -7.66 15.52
C GLU A 66 10.74 -7.56 14.05
N PHE A 67 9.57 -8.12 13.73
CA PHE A 67 9.01 -8.06 12.40
C PHE A 67 8.61 -6.63 12.01
N ILE A 68 8.01 -5.88 12.94
CA ILE A 68 7.67 -4.46 12.75
C ILE A 68 8.94 -3.67 12.46
N GLU A 69 9.99 -3.80 13.28
CA GLU A 69 11.24 -3.08 13.10
C GLU A 69 11.96 -3.46 11.81
N LYS A 70 11.90 -4.74 11.41
CA LYS A 70 12.40 -5.18 10.11
C LYS A 70 11.68 -4.47 8.95
N GLN A 71 10.36 -4.37 8.99
CA GLN A 71 9.62 -3.66 7.93
C GLN A 71 9.85 -2.16 7.96
N PHE A 72 10.01 -1.56 9.13
CA PHE A 72 10.37 -0.15 9.26
C PHE A 72 11.76 0.12 8.68
N SER A 73 12.75 -0.69 9.04
CA SER A 73 14.11 -0.64 8.51
C SER A 73 14.13 -0.78 6.98
N ARG A 74 13.28 -1.66 6.45
CA ARG A 74 13.14 -1.86 5.00
C ARG A 74 12.69 -0.60 4.25
N VAL A 75 11.86 0.26 4.86
CA VAL A 75 11.48 1.55 4.27
C VAL A 75 12.72 2.42 4.09
N PHE A 76 13.54 2.54 5.14
CA PHE A 76 14.76 3.34 5.11
C PHE A 76 15.78 2.80 4.09
N GLN A 77 16.01 1.48 4.10
CA GLN A 77 16.91 0.81 3.17
C GLN A 77 16.49 1.01 1.71
N LYS A 78 15.21 0.81 1.38
CA LYS A 78 14.73 0.94 0.00
C LYS A 78 14.86 2.36 -0.56
N HIS A 79 14.83 3.36 0.30
CA HIS A 79 14.90 4.77 -0.10
C HIS A 79 16.31 5.37 0.06
N ASN A 80 17.32 4.52 0.29
CA ASN A 80 18.73 4.86 0.50
C ASN A 80 18.92 5.83 1.68
N LEU A 81 18.21 5.59 2.77
CA LEU A 81 18.29 6.38 3.99
C LEU A 81 19.28 5.69 4.92
N ILE A 82 20.55 6.06 4.77
CA ILE A 82 21.66 5.51 5.55
C ILE A 82 21.67 6.12 6.97
N GLU A 83 21.20 7.36 7.09
CA GLU A 83 21.11 8.08 8.37
C GLU A 83 19.72 7.97 9.01
N PRO A 84 19.65 7.93 10.35
CA PRO A 84 18.37 7.98 11.06
C PRO A 84 17.64 9.30 10.79
N LEU A 85 16.30 9.23 10.73
CA LEU A 85 15.48 10.45 10.64
C LEU A 85 15.70 11.31 11.88
N SER A 86 15.97 12.58 11.65
CA SER A 86 16.15 13.61 12.66
C SER A 86 15.43 14.89 12.23
N THR A 87 15.31 15.84 13.14
CA THR A 87 14.66 17.12 12.85
C THR A 87 15.31 17.85 11.66
N SER A 88 16.63 17.72 11.48
CA SER A 88 17.37 18.42 10.42
C SER A 88 17.18 17.80 9.04
N ASN A 89 17.07 16.47 8.92
CA ASN A 89 16.98 15.76 7.64
C ASN A 89 15.56 15.35 7.22
N TYR A 90 14.58 15.46 8.13
CA TYR A 90 13.22 14.95 7.93
C TYR A 90 12.51 15.56 6.71
N ILE A 91 12.61 16.88 6.53
CA ILE A 91 11.88 17.60 5.46
C ILE A 91 12.35 17.13 4.09
N THR A 92 13.67 17.15 3.85
CA THR A 92 14.29 16.72 2.59
C THR A 92 13.92 15.28 2.25
N LEU A 93 13.90 14.40 3.24
CA LEU A 93 13.55 12.99 3.06
C LEU A 93 12.08 12.77 2.77
N ARG A 94 11.22 13.49 3.47
CA ARG A 94 9.78 13.50 3.21
C ARG A 94 9.48 13.94 1.79
N GLU A 95 10.11 15.02 1.32
CA GLU A 95 9.94 15.51 -0.05
C GLU A 95 10.35 14.44 -1.07
N LYS A 96 11.54 13.86 -0.91
CA LYS A 96 12.02 12.75 -1.75
C LYS A 96 10.98 11.63 -1.85
N LEU A 97 10.38 11.24 -0.72
CA LEU A 97 9.34 10.19 -0.68
C LEU A 97 8.03 10.59 -1.36
N ILE A 98 7.62 11.85 -1.24
CA ILE A 98 6.42 12.37 -1.90
C ILE A 98 6.57 12.27 -3.42
N TYR A 99 7.70 12.74 -3.96
CA TYR A 99 7.97 12.77 -5.39
C TYR A 99 8.40 11.41 -5.99
N LEU A 100 8.92 10.48 -5.18
CA LEU A 100 9.24 9.11 -5.62
C LEU A 100 8.02 8.31 -6.13
N GLY A 101 6.80 8.72 -5.79
CA GLY A 101 5.55 8.01 -6.15
C GLY A 101 4.81 8.61 -7.33
N THR A 102 5.25 9.73 -7.88
CA THR A 102 4.70 10.29 -9.12
C THR A 102 5.40 9.65 -10.31
N ASN A 103 5.18 8.34 -10.50
CA ASN A 103 5.31 7.83 -11.86
C ASN A 103 4.22 8.55 -12.65
N GLU A 104 4.60 9.31 -13.67
CA GLU A 104 3.63 9.76 -14.67
C GLU A 104 2.89 8.50 -15.12
N LYS A 105 1.58 8.44 -14.82
CA LYS A 105 0.76 7.39 -15.40
C LYS A 105 0.94 7.55 -16.90
N MET A 106 1.43 6.50 -17.58
CA MET A 106 1.49 6.54 -19.03
C MET A 106 0.14 7.02 -19.55
N PRO A 107 0.12 7.98 -20.50
CA PRO A 107 -1.12 8.49 -21.05
C PRO A 107 -1.93 7.29 -21.55
N PHE A 108 -3.12 7.11 -20.97
CA PHE A 108 -3.98 5.99 -21.31
C PHE A 108 -4.68 6.32 -22.62
N ASP A 109 -4.49 5.49 -23.63
CA ASP A 109 -5.18 5.65 -24.90
C ASP A 109 -6.58 5.03 -24.82
N TYR A 110 -7.58 5.89 -24.60
CA TYR A 110 -8.99 5.52 -24.59
C TYR A 110 -9.52 5.05 -25.95
N ARG A 111 -8.75 5.19 -27.05
CA ARG A 111 -9.13 4.67 -28.37
C ARG A 111 -8.81 3.18 -28.53
N SER A 112 -7.82 2.67 -27.79
CA SER A 112 -7.33 1.28 -27.92
C SER A 112 -7.63 0.40 -26.70
N THR A 113 -7.94 0.99 -25.54
CA THR A 113 -8.06 0.24 -24.30
C THR A 113 -9.26 0.73 -23.47
N MET A 114 -10.08 -0.19 -22.93
CA MET A 114 -11.21 0.12 -22.06
C MET A 114 -11.09 -0.63 -20.74
N PHE A 115 -11.16 0.09 -19.61
CA PHE A 115 -11.25 -0.54 -18.29
C PHE A 115 -12.69 -0.93 -17.99
N ILE A 116 -12.98 -2.23 -18.04
CA ILE A 116 -14.25 -2.77 -17.56
C ILE A 116 -14.11 -3.02 -16.05
N HIS A 117 -14.64 -2.12 -15.24
CA HIS A 117 -14.81 -2.36 -13.82
C HIS A 117 -15.90 -3.44 -13.69
N PHE A 118 -15.55 -4.66 -13.27
CA PHE A 118 -16.52 -5.74 -13.09
C PHE A 118 -17.40 -5.49 -11.85
N THR A 119 -18.33 -4.56 -11.95
CA THR A 119 -19.57 -4.63 -11.18
C THR A 119 -20.48 -5.61 -11.92
N TYR A 120 -20.55 -6.81 -11.37
CA TYR A 120 -21.27 -7.96 -11.92
C TYR A 120 -22.77 -7.66 -12.05
N CYS A 121 -23.25 -7.36 -13.26
CA CYS A 121 -24.68 -7.29 -13.56
C CYS A 121 -25.19 -8.69 -13.96
N LEU A 122 -26.44 -9.03 -13.64
CA LEU A 122 -27.05 -10.34 -13.94
C LEU A 122 -26.89 -10.76 -15.41
N ASN A 123 -26.85 -9.78 -16.31
CA ASN A 123 -26.66 -9.95 -17.76
C ASN A 123 -25.23 -10.40 -18.16
N MET A 124 -24.23 -10.26 -17.27
CA MET A 124 -22.85 -10.73 -17.48
C MET A 124 -22.65 -12.20 -17.07
N LYS A 125 -23.67 -12.88 -16.53
CA LYS A 125 -23.62 -14.29 -16.11
C LYS A 125 -23.15 -15.25 -17.20
N THR A 126 -23.38 -14.92 -18.47
CA THR A 126 -22.99 -15.76 -19.62
C THR A 126 -21.67 -15.32 -20.28
N LEU A 127 -21.08 -14.20 -19.85
CA LEU A 127 -19.84 -13.67 -20.43
C LEU A 127 -18.67 -14.67 -20.30
N PRO A 128 -18.42 -15.33 -19.15
CA PRO A 128 -17.31 -16.27 -19.04
C PRO A 128 -17.46 -17.47 -19.99
N ALA A 129 -18.70 -17.97 -20.17
CA ALA A 129 -18.99 -19.07 -21.09
C ALA A 129 -18.79 -18.67 -22.56
N LYS A 130 -19.27 -17.48 -22.97
CA LYS A 130 -19.05 -16.94 -24.34
C LYS A 130 -17.57 -16.66 -24.61
N PHE A 131 -16.86 -16.14 -23.62
CA PHE A 131 -15.45 -15.85 -23.71
C PHE A 131 -14.62 -17.14 -23.84
N HIS A 132 -14.92 -18.17 -23.05
CA HIS A 132 -14.24 -19.47 -23.19
C HIS A 132 -14.54 -20.18 -24.51
N ALA A 133 -15.76 -20.06 -25.05
CA ALA A 133 -16.09 -20.59 -26.37
C ALA A 133 -15.27 -19.91 -27.48
N LEU A 134 -15.12 -18.58 -27.42
CA LEU A 134 -14.25 -17.81 -28.32
C LEU A 134 -12.78 -18.17 -28.15
N TRP A 135 -12.31 -18.25 -26.91
CA TRP A 135 -10.93 -18.58 -26.60
C TRP A 135 -10.54 -19.94 -27.14
N ASN A 136 -11.40 -20.95 -26.96
CA ASN A 136 -11.16 -22.30 -27.48
C ASN A 136 -11.17 -22.34 -29.02
N LYS A 137 -12.08 -21.61 -29.67
CA LYS A 137 -12.20 -21.55 -31.14
C LYS A 137 -10.93 -21.03 -31.84
N TYR A 138 -10.22 -20.10 -31.22
CA TYR A 138 -9.10 -19.39 -31.87
C TYR A 138 -7.73 -19.75 -31.30
N PHE A 139 -7.64 -20.19 -30.05
CA PHE A 139 -6.37 -20.35 -29.36
C PHE A 139 -6.10 -21.77 -28.84
N ASN A 140 -7.13 -22.64 -28.80
CA ASN A 140 -6.95 -24.06 -28.50
C ASN A 140 -7.09 -24.97 -29.73
N CYS A 141 -6.94 -24.42 -30.93
CA CYS A 141 -6.50 -25.21 -32.08
C CYS A 141 -4.98 -25.03 -32.25
N PRO A 142 -4.20 -26.01 -31.77
CA PRO A 142 -3.00 -26.43 -32.49
C PRO A 142 -2.90 -27.97 -32.57
N ASN A 143 -2.70 -28.60 -33.73
CA ASN A 143 -2.51 -28.13 -35.11
C ASN A 143 -3.31 -29.01 -36.08
#